data_AF-K5VWB2-F1
#
_entry.id   AF-K5VWB2-F1
#
_cell.length_a   1.000
_cell.length_b   1.000
_cell.length_c   1.000
_cell.angle_alpha   90.00
_cell.angle_beta   90.00
_cell.angle_gamma   90.00
#
_symmetry.space_group_name_H-M   'P 1'
#
loop_
_entity.id
_entity.type
_entity.pdbx_description
1 polymer ?
#
loop_
_entity_poly.entity_id
_entity_poly.type
_entity_poly.pdbx_seq_one_letter_code
_entity_poly.pdbx_strand_id
1 'polypeptide(L)'
;HPLPGYPGPLPTKLFRWRMVRKEHHGKQHLHIQELYNRYGKIVHIGPSEVSIRNVDAVVPLMSTNGLPKGLGWSYLVDHLSEV
;
A
#
# COMPACT_ATOMS: atom_id res chain seq x y z
N HIS A 1 -2.82 11.02 -8.77
CA HIS A 1 -1.44 11.47 -9.01
C HIS A 1 -0.52 10.27 -8.90
N PRO A 2 0.26 9.89 -9.93
CA PRO A 2 1.25 8.83 -9.79
C PRO A 2 2.30 9.24 -8.75
N LEU A 3 2.86 8.29 -8.00
CA LEU A 3 3.91 8.51 -7.00
C LEU A 3 5.28 8.20 -7.64
N PRO A 4 5.93 9.13 -8.36
CA PRO A 4 7.27 8.91 -8.89
C PRO A 4 8.31 9.04 -7.77
N GLY A 5 9.18 8.04 -7.61
CA GLY A 5 10.40 8.18 -6.80
C GLY A 5 10.75 7.03 -5.87
N TYR A 6 9.90 6.02 -5.71
CA TYR A 6 10.18 4.91 -4.79
C TYR A 6 10.77 3.68 -5.51
N PRO A 7 11.82 3.05 -4.96
CA PRO A 7 12.42 1.86 -5.54
C PRO A 7 11.44 0.68 -5.49
N GLY A 8 11.30 -0.06 -6.61
CA GLY A 8 10.44 -1.23 -6.67
C GLY A 8 10.56 -1.99 -8.01
N PRO A 9 10.07 -3.24 -8.09
CA PRO A 9 10.11 -4.02 -9.31
C PRO A 9 9.31 -3.32 -10.43
N LEU A 10 9.95 -3.11 -11.59
CA LEU A 10 9.34 -2.47 -12.77
C LEU A 10 7.95 -3.00 -13.18
N PRO A 11 7.62 -4.31 -13.14
CA PRO A 11 6.28 -4.77 -13.55
C PRO A 11 5.16 -4.39 -12.57
N THR A 12 5.46 -4.09 -11.31
CA THR A 12 4.45 -3.67 -10.32
C THR A 12 3.99 -2.23 -10.53
N LYS A 13 4.75 -1.46 -11.31
CA LYS A 13 4.47 -0.07 -11.68
C LYS A 13 3.33 0.06 -12.69
N LEU A 14 3.05 -1.00 -13.45
CA LEU A 14 2.02 -1.01 -14.50
C LEU A 14 0.78 -1.85 -14.13
N PHE A 15 0.95 -3.03 -13.50
CA PHE A 15 -0.18 -3.93 -13.22
C PHE A 15 -0.03 -4.67 -11.88
N ARG A 16 -1.13 -4.72 -11.10
CA ARG A 16 -1.22 -5.47 -9.83
C ARG A 16 -1.28 -7.00 -10.01
N TRP A 17 -1.32 -7.49 -11.25
CA TRP A 17 -1.52 -8.91 -11.57
C TRP A 17 -0.51 -9.87 -10.90
N ARG A 18 0.74 -9.43 -10.75
CA ARG A 18 1.78 -10.24 -10.11
C ARG A 18 1.50 -10.48 -8.63
N MET A 19 0.88 -9.52 -7.94
CA MET A 19 0.42 -9.66 -6.56
C MET A 19 -0.78 -10.60 -6.48
N VAL A 20 -1.79 -10.40 -7.34
CA VAL A 20 -2.99 -11.23 -7.35
C VAL A 20 -2.66 -12.70 -7.58
N ARG A 21 -1.73 -13.02 -8.49
CA ARG A 21 -1.27 -14.41 -8.70
C ARG A 21 -0.60 -15.02 -7.46
N LYS A 22 0.11 -14.21 -6.66
CA LYS A 22 0.75 -14.66 -5.40
C LYS A 22 -0.24 -14.72 -4.24
N GLU A 23 -1.25 -13.86 -4.24
CA GLU A 23 -2.40 -13.85 -3.33
C GLU A 23 -3.27 -15.08 -3.51
N HIS A 24 -3.54 -15.51 -4.74
CA HIS A 24 -4.27 -16.75 -5.02
C HIS A 24 -3.60 -18.01 -4.43
N HIS A 25 -2.28 -17.97 -4.21
CA HIS A 25 -1.55 -19.05 -3.56
C HIS A 25 -1.46 -18.90 -2.03
N GLY A 26 -2.05 -17.85 -1.43
CA GLY A 26 -1.97 -17.56 0.01
C GLY A 26 -0.59 -17.13 0.50
N LYS A 27 0.38 -16.95 -0.41
CA LYS A 27 1.80 -16.67 -0.09
C LYS A 27 2.17 -15.20 -0.28
N GLN A 28 1.19 -14.30 -0.23
CA GLN A 28 1.38 -12.86 -0.42
C GLN A 28 2.37 -12.28 0.61
N HIS A 29 2.23 -12.66 1.88
CA HIS A 29 3.09 -12.15 2.96
C HIS A 29 4.57 -12.51 2.76
N LEU A 30 4.87 -13.73 2.30
CA LEU A 30 6.23 -14.15 1.96
C LEU A 30 6.79 -13.35 0.77
N HIS A 31 5.95 -13.11 -0.23
CA HIS A 31 6.36 -12.34 -1.40
C HIS A 31 6.67 -10.88 -1.04
N ILE A 32 5.85 -10.27 -0.20
CA ILE A 32 6.09 -8.93 0.33
C ILE A 32 7.38 -8.92 1.17
N GLN A 33 7.62 -9.95 1.98
CA GLN A 33 8.84 -10.06 2.78
C GLN A 33 10.10 -10.13 1.91
N GLU A 34 10.08 -10.94 0.84
CA GLU A 34 11.14 -10.98 -0.17
C GLU A 34 11.36 -9.64 -0.87
N LEU A 35 10.27 -8.91 -1.18
CA LEU A 35 10.36 -7.59 -1.81
C LEU A 35 11.08 -6.60 -0.91
N TYR A 36 10.73 -6.54 0.36
CA TYR A 36 11.43 -5.67 1.30
C TYR A 36 12.90 -6.08 1.51
N ASN A 37 13.21 -7.37 1.49
CA ASN A 37 14.60 -7.83 1.57
C ASN A 37 15.43 -7.42 0.36
N ARG A 38 14.80 -7.28 -0.82
CA ARG A 38 15.46 -6.92 -2.08
C ARG A 38 15.55 -5.42 -2.33
N TYR A 39 14.52 -4.65 -1.99
CA TYR A 39 14.39 -3.24 -2.34
C TYR A 39 14.50 -2.28 -1.14
N GLY A 40 14.57 -2.81 0.09
CA GLY A 40 14.68 -1.99 1.30
C GLY A 40 13.31 -1.65 1.90
N LYS A 41 13.25 -0.58 2.69
CA LYS A 41 12.11 -0.28 3.60
C LYS A 41 10.81 0.16 2.90
N ILE A 42 10.85 0.48 1.60
CA ILE A 42 9.70 1.01 0.85
C ILE A 42 9.61 0.24 -0.47
N VAL A 43 8.44 -0.31 -0.78
CA VAL A 43 8.22 -1.11 -2.00
C VAL A 43 6.90 -0.77 -2.68
N HIS A 44 6.89 -0.72 -4.02
CA HIS A 44 5.65 -0.65 -4.80
C HIS A 44 4.93 -2.00 -4.83
N ILE A 45 3.68 -2.03 -4.38
CA ILE A 45 2.76 -3.18 -4.47
C ILE A 45 1.82 -3.05 -5.66
N GLY A 46 1.58 -1.83 -6.12
CA GLY A 46 0.74 -1.55 -7.28
C GLY A 46 1.14 -0.23 -7.96
N PRO A 47 0.44 0.12 -9.06
CA PRO A 47 0.75 1.30 -9.86
C PRO A 47 0.68 2.61 -9.06
N SER A 48 -0.20 2.67 -8.05
CA SER A 48 -0.39 3.82 -7.16
C SER A 48 -0.25 3.45 -5.68
N GLU A 49 0.17 2.22 -5.38
CA GLU A 49 0.17 1.65 -4.03
C GLU A 49 1.61 1.36 -3.60
N VAL A 50 1.97 1.88 -2.42
CA VAL A 50 3.28 1.69 -1.81
C VAL A 50 3.09 1.07 -0.44
N SER A 51 3.96 0.12 -0.12
CA SER A 51 4.01 -0.52 1.19
C SER A 51 5.28 -0.07 1.90
N ILE A 52 5.11 0.41 3.13
CA ILE A 52 6.18 1.02 3.93
C ILE A 52 6.40 0.16 5.17
N ARG A 53 7.65 -0.29 5.35
CA ARG A 53 8.14 -0.98 6.55
C ARG A 53 9.06 -0.04 7.32
N ASN A 54 8.52 1.07 7.79
CA ASN A 54 9.23 2.00 8.67
C ASN A 54 8.34 2.38 9.86
N VAL A 55 8.90 2.33 11.07
CA VAL A 55 8.22 2.69 12.31
C VAL A 55 7.91 4.18 12.35
N ASP A 56 8.82 5.01 11.83
CA ASP A 56 8.67 6.47 11.80
C ASP A 56 7.49 6.93 10.91
N ALA A 57 7.05 6.07 9.98
CA ALA A 57 5.93 6.38 9.10
C ALA A 57 4.58 6.17 9.79
N VAL A 58 4.52 5.45 10.92
CA VAL A 58 3.25 5.13 11.60
C VAL A 58 2.59 6.40 12.14
N VAL A 59 3.36 7.26 12.81
CA VAL A 59 2.85 8.51 13.38
C VAL A 59 2.26 9.44 12.32
N PRO A 60 2.98 9.83 11.25
CA PRO A 60 2.41 10.71 10.22
C PRO A 60 1.28 10.05 9.41
N LEU A 61 1.20 8.71 9.34
CA LEU A 61 0.12 8.01 8.64
C LEU A 61 -1.15 7.86 9.49
N MET A 62 -1.02 7.61 10.79
CA MET A 62 -2.13 7.23 11.68
C MET A 62 -2.45 8.25 12.78
N SER A 63 -1.69 9.34 12.90
CA SER A 63 -2.00 10.42 13.83
C SER A 63 -3.35 11.07 13.50
N THR A 64 -3.93 11.79 14.47
CA THR A 64 -5.19 12.52 14.33
C THR A 64 -5.18 13.51 13.15
N ASN A 65 -4.00 14.04 12.80
CA ASN A 65 -3.77 14.89 11.61
C ASN A 65 -3.02 14.16 10.48
N GLY A 66 -3.08 12.83 10.47
CA GLY A 66 -2.38 11.99 9.52
C GLY A 66 -3.01 11.99 8.13
N LEU A 67 -2.59 11.05 7.29
CA LEU A 67 -3.05 10.97 5.90
C LEU A 67 -4.57 10.79 5.84
N PRO A 68 -5.30 11.62 5.06
CA PRO A 68 -6.74 11.49 4.94
C PRO A 68 -7.07 10.12 4.37
N LYS A 69 -7.98 9.41 5.02
CA LYS A 69 -8.46 8.11 4.52
C LYS A 69 -9.08 8.32 3.15
N GLY A 70 -8.86 7.36 2.24
CA GLY A 70 -9.40 7.44 0.89
C GLY A 70 -10.92 7.57 0.89
N LEU A 71 -11.48 8.02 -0.24
CA LEU A 71 -12.93 8.24 -0.45
C LEU A 71 -13.79 7.01 -0.03
N GLY A 72 -13.21 5.82 -0.17
CA GLY A 72 -13.56 4.56 0.52
C GLY A 72 -14.23 4.68 1.88
N TRP A 73 -13.60 5.46 2.75
CA TRP A 73 -13.98 5.56 4.14
C TRP A 73 -14.91 6.73 4.40
N SER A 74 -14.83 7.80 3.60
CA SER A 74 -15.69 8.96 3.77
C SER A 74 -17.15 8.62 3.44
N TYR A 75 -17.41 7.82 2.39
CA TYR A 75 -18.79 7.42 2.08
C TYR A 75 -19.42 6.54 3.17
N LEU A 76 -18.64 5.65 3.81
CA LEU A 76 -19.16 4.80 4.90
C LEU A 76 -19.46 5.61 6.16
N VAL A 77 -18.60 6.57 6.49
CA VAL A 77 -18.81 7.42 7.67
C VAL A 77 -20.03 8.32 7.47
N ASP A 78 -20.22 8.90 6.28
CA ASP A 78 -21.43 9.66 5.96
C ASP A 78 -22.69 8.80 6.12
N HIS A 79 -22.71 7.59 5.53
CA HIS A 79 -23.86 6.69 5.62
C HIS A 79 -24.14 6.19 7.05
N LEU A 80 -23.13 6.07 7.91
CA LEU A 80 -23.31 5.69 9.31
C LEU A 80 -23.69 6.87 10.21
N SER A 81 -23.51 8.11 9.75
CA SER A 81 -23.88 9.33 10.48
C SER A 81 -25.32 9.80 10.19
N GLU A 82 -25.93 9.30 9.13
CA GLU A 82 -27.34 9.55 8.76
C GLU A 82 -28.34 8.59 9.44
N VAL A 83 -27.86 7.59 10.20
CA VAL A 83 -28.67 6.61 10.96
C VAL A 83 -28.61 6.92 12.45
#